data_AF-A0A956R953-F1
#
_entry.id   AF-A0A956R953-F1
#
_cell.length_a   1.000
_cell.length_b   1.000
_cell.length_c   1.000
_cell.angle_alpha   90.00
_cell.angle_beta   90.00
_cell.angle_gamma   90.00
#
_symmetry.space_group_name_H-M   'P 1'
#
loop_
_entity.id
_entity.type
_entity.pdbx_description
1 polymer ?
#
loop_
_entity_poly.entity_id
_entity_poly.type
_entity_poly.pdbx_seq_one_letter_code
_entity_poly.pdbx_strand_id
1 'polypeptide(L)'
;PALELLVRACLDDDPARRPATAAEVAWVLRGGAPTSLVEQATTVCQHCRAPLRMGQRLCLACGRVSVRFTVAAPGEDAYGLDLHSLDEDARKLGWLQGLVADVAQGPVAPPEFLVGSPYLYADEERRRRIRLPARLFGNLDHQTAESLQTLMREQGLDARLVGPPQLRRALWLSYGVALLATLLCGGFALLGLEAAAWTVFGLGLLGTTLAAARYVTVKTWVTRTPARFALRPLPAALPASDPLVARLAALLHEGMPGDVRDVVGELALLVQRLVDHRAHRVRDPRELDMLTAPVEPLVAAVERLVQRLEHIGHELRELDEGAIVRALAASRARGEGPDQREPLLHGLDRLRALEDARAEVFHRLLEARSLLTRTVELGLAVHDEGLEHERQLALALAALG
;
A
#
# COMPACT_ATOMS: atom_id res chain seq x y z
N PRO A 1 -28.92 -24.42 -2.61
CA PRO A 1 -27.81 -23.65 -3.22
C PRO A 1 -26.41 -23.96 -2.62
N ALA A 2 -26.19 -23.84 -1.31
CA ALA A 2 -24.86 -24.05 -0.69
C ALA A 2 -24.34 -25.50 -0.79
N LEU A 3 -25.23 -26.49 -0.60
CA LEU A 3 -24.86 -27.92 -0.71
C LEU A 3 -24.45 -28.30 -2.15
N GLU A 4 -25.14 -27.73 -3.15
CA GLU A 4 -24.84 -27.96 -4.57
C GLU A 4 -23.49 -27.35 -4.97
N LEU A 5 -23.17 -26.15 -4.47
CA LEU A 5 -21.86 -25.51 -4.65
C LEU A 5 -20.74 -26.34 -4.00
N LEU A 6 -20.96 -26.88 -2.81
CA LEU A 6 -20.00 -27.74 -2.12
C LEU A 6 -19.70 -29.02 -2.91
N VAL A 7 -20.75 -29.69 -3.41
CA VAL A 7 -20.57 -30.91 -4.22
C VAL A 7 -19.82 -30.61 -5.51
N ARG A 8 -20.13 -29.51 -6.20
CA ARG A 8 -19.39 -29.10 -7.40
C ARG A 8 -17.91 -28.81 -7.11
N ALA A 9 -17.62 -28.11 -6.02
CA ALA A 9 -16.24 -27.81 -5.64
C ALA A 9 -15.45 -29.05 -5.21
N CYS A 10 -16.06 -30.00 -4.49
CA CYS A 10 -15.41 -31.27 -4.17
C CYS A 10 -15.08 -32.11 -5.41
N LEU A 11 -15.86 -31.95 -6.47
CA LEU A 11 -15.72 -32.68 -7.74
C LEU A 11 -14.99 -31.88 -8.81
N ASP A 12 -14.45 -30.69 -8.49
CA ASP A 12 -13.76 -29.85 -9.48
C ASP A 12 -12.45 -30.52 -9.93
N ASP A 13 -12.17 -30.46 -11.24
CA ASP A 13 -10.96 -31.03 -11.83
C ASP A 13 -9.71 -30.27 -11.37
N ASP A 14 -9.85 -28.98 -11.03
CA ASP A 14 -8.78 -28.17 -10.46
C ASP A 14 -8.70 -28.38 -8.93
N PRO A 15 -7.63 -29.00 -8.40
CA PRO A 15 -7.49 -29.25 -6.97
C PRO A 15 -7.48 -27.97 -6.13
N ALA A 16 -7.10 -26.82 -6.72
CA ALA A 16 -7.12 -25.54 -6.03
C ALA A 16 -8.54 -24.99 -5.81
N ARG A 17 -9.54 -25.54 -6.50
CA ARG A 17 -10.96 -25.17 -6.34
C ARG A 17 -11.72 -26.10 -5.40
N ARG A 18 -11.08 -27.16 -4.91
CA ARG A 18 -11.64 -28.05 -3.90
C ARG A 18 -11.57 -27.39 -2.52
N PRO A 19 -12.46 -27.75 -1.58
CA PRO A 19 -12.36 -27.31 -0.19
C PRO A 19 -10.99 -27.67 0.37
N ALA A 20 -10.32 -26.71 1.03
CA ALA A 20 -8.94 -26.86 1.47
C ALA A 20 -8.83 -27.87 2.62
N THR A 21 -9.91 -28.08 3.39
CA THR A 21 -9.91 -28.99 4.54
C THR A 21 -11.24 -29.72 4.71
N ALA A 22 -11.21 -30.89 5.36
CA ALA A 22 -12.42 -31.62 5.75
C ALA A 22 -13.28 -30.85 6.76
N ALA A 23 -12.66 -29.98 7.57
CA ALA A 23 -13.36 -29.13 8.55
C ALA A 23 -14.31 -28.14 7.88
N GLU A 24 -13.91 -27.63 6.71
CA GLU A 24 -14.69 -26.71 5.89
C GLU A 24 -15.90 -27.38 5.26
N VAL A 25 -15.73 -28.61 4.77
CA VAL A 25 -16.85 -29.46 4.31
C VAL A 25 -17.83 -29.68 5.46
N ALA A 26 -17.34 -30.04 6.65
CA ALA A 26 -18.17 -30.26 7.83
C ALA A 26 -18.87 -28.98 8.33
N TRP A 27 -18.30 -27.80 8.11
CA TRP A 27 -18.92 -26.51 8.43
C TRP A 27 -20.12 -26.22 7.53
N VAL A 28 -19.95 -26.38 6.22
CA VAL A 28 -21.04 -26.17 5.24
C VAL A 28 -22.16 -27.19 5.42
N LEU A 29 -21.83 -28.44 5.73
CA LEU A 29 -22.83 -29.49 6.04
C LEU A 29 -23.63 -29.20 7.33
N ARG A 30 -23.06 -28.43 8.28
CA ARG A 30 -23.75 -27.98 9.50
C ARG A 30 -24.63 -26.74 9.28
N GLY A 31 -24.80 -26.29 8.03
CA GLY A 31 -25.59 -25.12 7.69
C GLY A 31 -24.81 -23.81 7.72
N GLY A 32 -23.49 -23.86 7.92
CA GLY A 32 -22.62 -22.71 7.79
C GLY A 32 -22.61 -22.17 6.36
N ALA A 33 -22.55 -20.84 6.20
CA ALA A 33 -22.37 -20.24 4.88
C ALA A 33 -21.01 -20.67 4.30
N PRO A 34 -20.94 -21.05 3.02
CA PRO A 34 -19.69 -21.46 2.40
C PRO A 34 -18.83 -20.23 2.12
N THR A 35 -18.03 -19.84 3.12
CA THR A 35 -17.12 -18.68 3.04
C THR A 35 -16.08 -18.86 1.95
N SER A 36 -15.53 -20.06 1.77
CA SER A 36 -14.49 -20.33 0.75
C SER A 36 -14.97 -20.54 -0.68
N LEU A 37 -16.24 -20.91 -0.89
CA LEU A 37 -16.78 -21.13 -2.25
C LEU A 37 -17.19 -19.82 -2.92
N VAL A 38 -17.51 -18.79 -2.14
CA VAL A 38 -17.75 -17.42 -2.63
C VAL A 38 -16.43 -16.65 -2.78
N GLU A 39 -15.37 -17.03 -2.05
CA GLU A 39 -14.00 -16.49 -2.15
C GLU A 39 -13.23 -16.89 -3.43
N GLN A 40 -13.78 -17.77 -4.29
CA GLN A 40 -13.13 -18.20 -5.53
C GLN A 40 -13.30 -17.25 -6.72
N ALA A 41 -14.07 -16.16 -6.57
CA ALA A 41 -14.12 -15.14 -7.61
C ALA A 41 -12.72 -14.53 -7.78
N THR A 42 -12.08 -14.76 -8.92
CA THR A 42 -10.76 -14.19 -9.21
C THR A 42 -10.91 -12.82 -9.88
N THR A 43 -10.05 -11.89 -9.48
CA THR A 43 -9.82 -10.63 -10.16
C THR A 43 -8.41 -10.65 -10.76
N VAL A 44 -8.04 -9.66 -11.57
CA VAL A 44 -6.67 -9.55 -12.08
C VAL A 44 -5.95 -8.38 -11.42
N CYS A 45 -4.68 -8.58 -11.09
CA CYS A 45 -3.80 -7.51 -10.64
C CYS A 45 -3.69 -6.48 -11.75
N GLN A 46 -3.96 -5.23 -11.44
CA GLN A 46 -3.99 -4.19 -12.46
C GLN A 46 -2.61 -3.78 -12.95
N HIS A 47 -1.56 -4.15 -12.20
CA HIS A 47 -0.17 -3.90 -12.55
C HIS A 47 0.40 -5.03 -13.41
N CYS A 48 0.47 -6.26 -12.88
CA CYS A 48 1.09 -7.39 -13.58
C CYS A 48 0.09 -8.35 -14.26
N ARG A 49 -1.22 -8.10 -14.15
CA ARG A 49 -2.31 -8.93 -14.69
C ARG A 49 -2.42 -10.35 -14.13
N ALA A 50 -1.63 -10.69 -13.11
CA ALA A 50 -1.75 -11.97 -12.42
C ALA A 50 -3.12 -12.14 -11.75
N PRO A 51 -3.69 -13.36 -11.70
CA PRO A 51 -4.93 -13.62 -10.99
C PRO A 51 -4.79 -13.36 -9.48
N LEU A 52 -5.80 -12.73 -8.90
CA LEU A 52 -5.94 -12.41 -7.47
C LEU A 52 -7.24 -13.01 -6.97
N ARG A 53 -7.28 -13.48 -5.72
CA ARG A 53 -8.55 -13.89 -5.11
C ARG A 53 -9.40 -12.66 -4.79
N MET A 54 -10.73 -12.73 -4.87
CA MET A 54 -11.60 -11.62 -4.46
C MET A 54 -11.33 -11.28 -2.99
N GLY A 55 -11.22 -9.98 -2.68
CA GLY A 55 -10.87 -9.50 -1.34
C GLY A 55 -9.36 -9.53 -1.04
N GLN A 56 -8.55 -10.20 -1.87
CA GLN A 56 -7.10 -10.18 -1.75
C GLN A 56 -6.57 -8.82 -2.18
N ARG A 57 -6.05 -8.06 -1.21
CA ARG A 57 -5.48 -6.75 -1.46
C ARG A 57 -4.05 -6.86 -1.99
N LEU A 58 -3.18 -7.67 -1.41
CA LEU A 58 -1.82 -7.85 -1.92
C LEU A 58 -1.75 -8.82 -3.12
N CYS A 59 -1.13 -8.40 -4.21
CA CYS A 59 -0.79 -9.27 -5.31
C CYS A 59 0.42 -10.15 -5.01
N LEU A 60 0.24 -11.48 -5.01
CA LEU A 60 1.36 -12.41 -4.74
C LEU A 60 2.38 -12.50 -5.88
N ALA A 61 2.01 -12.04 -7.07
CA ALA A 61 2.89 -12.09 -8.23
C ALA A 61 3.85 -10.88 -8.31
N CYS A 62 3.42 -9.69 -7.86
CA CYS A 62 4.22 -8.47 -7.97
C CYS A 62 4.37 -7.68 -6.65
N GLY A 63 3.81 -8.17 -5.54
CA GLY A 63 3.91 -7.53 -4.23
C GLY A 63 3.11 -6.23 -4.07
N ARG A 64 2.32 -5.80 -5.06
CA ARG A 64 1.53 -4.55 -4.94
C ARG A 64 0.21 -4.76 -4.20
N VAL A 65 -0.13 -3.84 -3.30
CA VAL A 65 -1.37 -3.81 -2.52
C VAL A 65 -2.45 -3.01 -3.26
N SER A 66 -3.64 -3.58 -3.39
CA SER A 66 -4.81 -2.92 -3.91
C SER A 66 -5.35 -1.96 -2.84
N VAL A 67 -5.20 -0.67 -3.08
CA VAL A 67 -5.75 0.41 -2.27
C VAL A 67 -6.99 0.93 -2.98
N ARG A 68 -8.14 0.85 -2.31
CA ARG A 68 -9.35 1.49 -2.81
C ARG A 68 -9.30 2.95 -2.41
N PHE A 69 -9.29 3.82 -3.40
CA PHE A 69 -9.46 5.25 -3.19
C PHE A 69 -10.93 5.61 -3.28
N THR A 70 -11.37 6.40 -2.32
CA THR A 70 -12.77 6.79 -2.15
C THR A 70 -12.94 8.26 -2.45
N VAL A 71 -13.93 8.54 -3.29
CA VAL A 71 -14.39 9.90 -3.57
C VAL A 71 -15.34 10.29 -2.44
N ALA A 72 -15.27 11.54 -1.98
CA ALA A 72 -16.17 12.06 -0.95
C ALA A 72 -17.64 11.90 -1.39
N ALA A 73 -18.51 11.47 -0.48
CA ALA A 73 -19.91 11.31 -0.81
C ALA A 73 -20.58 12.69 -1.03
N PRO A 74 -21.70 12.76 -1.77
CA PRO A 74 -22.44 14.01 -1.95
C PRO A 74 -22.84 14.59 -0.58
N GLY A 75 -22.36 15.80 -0.28
CA GLY A 75 -22.63 16.49 0.99
C GLY A 75 -21.56 16.34 2.06
N GLU A 76 -20.54 15.50 1.84
CA GLU A 76 -19.36 15.42 2.71
C GLU A 76 -18.31 16.47 2.36
N ASP A 77 -17.40 16.72 3.31
CA ASP A 77 -16.26 17.61 3.11
C ASP A 77 -15.30 17.00 2.06
N ALA A 78 -15.26 17.61 0.88
CA ALA A 78 -14.44 17.17 -0.25
C ALA A 78 -13.04 17.81 -0.22
N TYR A 79 -12.00 16.99 -0.39
CA TYR A 79 -10.60 17.42 -0.38
C TYR A 79 -9.98 17.33 -1.78
N GLY A 80 -8.96 18.15 -2.03
CA GLY A 80 -8.12 18.12 -3.22
C GLY A 80 -6.66 17.92 -2.84
N LEU A 81 -5.92 17.30 -3.74
CA LEU A 81 -4.48 17.09 -3.60
C LEU A 81 -3.75 17.93 -4.65
N ASP A 82 -3.04 18.95 -4.17
CA ASP A 82 -2.30 19.88 -5.01
C ASP A 82 -0.80 19.59 -4.93
N LEU A 83 -0.15 19.53 -6.09
CA LEU A 83 1.30 19.52 -6.21
C LEU A 83 1.79 20.95 -6.34
N HIS A 84 2.55 21.42 -5.36
CA HIS A 84 2.94 22.83 -5.27
C HIS A 84 4.28 23.10 -5.96
N SER A 85 5.26 22.21 -5.79
CA SER A 85 6.55 22.24 -6.47
C SER A 85 7.01 20.82 -6.82
N LEU A 86 7.86 20.75 -7.84
CA LEU A 86 8.51 19.52 -8.29
C LEU A 86 9.96 19.90 -8.64
N ASP A 87 10.92 19.07 -8.25
CA ASP A 87 12.33 19.25 -8.61
C ASP A 87 12.62 18.59 -9.96
N GLU A 88 13.70 18.99 -10.64
CA GLU A 88 14.16 18.38 -11.92
C GLU A 88 14.81 16.99 -11.72
N ASP A 89 14.37 16.22 -10.73
CA ASP A 89 14.82 14.86 -10.50
C ASP A 89 13.98 13.88 -11.33
N ALA A 90 14.63 13.21 -12.29
CA ALA A 90 14.01 12.21 -13.14
C ALA A 90 13.39 11.06 -12.35
N ARG A 91 13.94 10.71 -11.17
CA ARG A 91 13.39 9.65 -10.30
C ARG A 91 12.05 10.05 -9.71
N LYS A 92 11.95 11.27 -9.17
CA LYS A 92 10.70 11.81 -8.61
C LYS A 92 9.62 11.94 -9.68
N LEU A 93 9.99 12.44 -10.86
CA LEU A 93 9.06 12.55 -11.99
C LEU A 93 8.58 11.18 -12.47
N GLY A 94 9.48 10.22 -12.65
CA GLY A 94 9.13 8.85 -13.07
C GLY A 94 8.22 8.17 -12.06
N TRP A 95 8.49 8.35 -10.75
CA TRP A 95 7.61 7.84 -9.70
C TRP A 95 6.22 8.49 -9.74
N LEU A 96 6.14 9.82 -9.88
CA LEU A 96 4.87 10.54 -9.97
C LEU A 96 4.04 10.11 -11.18
N GLN A 97 4.69 9.92 -12.34
CA GLN A 97 4.03 9.42 -13.54
C GLN A 97 3.49 8.00 -13.33
N GLY A 98 4.25 7.13 -12.67
CA GLY A 98 3.80 5.80 -12.27
C GLY A 98 2.60 5.83 -11.33
N LEU A 99 2.66 6.65 -10.28
CA LEU A 99 1.56 6.83 -9.33
C LEU A 99 0.28 7.31 -10.04
N VAL A 100 0.39 8.34 -10.89
CA VAL A 100 -0.76 8.87 -11.64
C VAL A 100 -1.33 7.81 -12.57
N ALA A 101 -0.48 7.04 -13.27
CA ALA A 101 -0.94 5.96 -14.14
C ALA A 101 -1.66 4.84 -13.36
N ASP A 102 -1.21 4.53 -12.15
CA ASP A 102 -1.81 3.49 -11.31
C ASP A 102 -3.18 3.91 -10.72
N VAL A 103 -3.32 5.19 -10.35
CA VAL A 103 -4.45 5.73 -9.58
C VAL A 103 -5.50 6.45 -10.43
N ALA A 104 -5.12 7.00 -11.58
CA ALA A 104 -6.07 7.74 -12.42
C ALA A 104 -6.99 6.83 -13.23
N GLN A 105 -8.15 7.35 -13.60
CA GLN A 105 -9.11 6.67 -14.46
C GLN A 105 -8.69 6.73 -15.94
N GLY A 106 -8.60 5.56 -16.58
CA GLY A 106 -8.33 5.41 -18.00
C GLY A 106 -6.83 5.43 -18.35
N PRO A 107 -6.47 5.23 -19.63
CA PRO A 107 -5.10 5.36 -20.08
C PRO A 107 -4.69 6.84 -19.99
N VAL A 108 -3.84 7.17 -19.02
CA VAL A 108 -3.34 8.53 -18.82
C VAL A 108 -2.00 8.67 -19.53
N ALA A 109 -1.90 9.63 -20.46
CA ALA A 109 -0.63 10.00 -21.04
C ALA A 109 0.32 10.50 -19.92
N PRO A 110 1.62 10.16 -19.95
CA PRO A 110 2.55 10.55 -18.91
C PRO A 110 2.47 12.06 -18.66
N PRO A 111 2.14 12.52 -17.45
CA PRO A 111 1.99 13.94 -17.21
C PRO A 111 3.32 14.66 -17.38
N GLU A 112 3.32 15.67 -18.25
CA GLU A 112 4.45 16.57 -18.46
C GLU A 112 4.24 17.83 -17.62
N PHE A 113 5.10 18.01 -16.62
CA PHE A 113 5.08 19.19 -15.77
C PHE A 113 6.07 20.23 -16.28
N LEU A 114 5.73 21.50 -16.10
CA LEU A 114 6.69 22.58 -16.26
C LEU A 114 7.49 22.69 -14.97
N VAL A 115 8.75 22.24 -15.02
CA VAL A 115 9.67 22.26 -13.87
C VAL A 115 10.63 23.45 -14.02
N GLY A 116 10.86 24.19 -12.93
CA GLY A 116 11.72 25.37 -12.96
C GLY A 116 11.06 26.61 -13.58
N SER A 117 11.87 27.46 -14.21
CA SER A 117 11.44 28.78 -14.68
C SER A 117 10.62 28.69 -15.98
N PRO A 118 9.39 29.25 -16.05
CA PRO A 118 8.56 29.23 -17.25
C PRO A 118 9.16 29.99 -18.44
N TYR A 119 10.20 30.80 -18.23
CA TYR A 119 10.87 31.52 -19.31
C TYR A 119 11.84 30.66 -20.12
N LEU A 120 12.20 29.47 -19.64
CA LEU A 120 13.08 28.52 -20.33
C LEU A 120 12.33 27.66 -21.36
N TYR A 121 11.01 27.74 -21.39
CA TYR A 121 10.15 26.91 -22.23
C TYR A 121 9.54 27.72 -23.37
N ALA A 122 9.44 27.10 -24.54
CA ALA A 122 8.75 27.69 -25.68
C ALA A 122 7.25 27.88 -25.37
N ASP A 123 6.60 28.84 -26.05
CA ASP A 123 5.16 29.12 -25.85
C ASP A 123 4.27 27.90 -26.09
N GLU A 124 4.65 27.04 -27.02
CA GLU A 124 3.94 25.80 -27.34
C GLU A 124 4.04 24.79 -26.19
N GLU A 125 5.22 24.61 -25.61
CA GLU A 125 5.44 23.74 -24.46
C GLU A 125 4.71 24.26 -23.22
N ARG A 126 4.75 25.58 -22.99
CA ARG A 126 4.04 26.24 -21.89
C ARG A 126 2.53 26.06 -21.91
N ARG A 127 1.95 25.76 -23.10
CA ARG A 127 0.52 25.49 -23.27
C ARG A 127 0.19 24.01 -23.08
N ARG A 128 1.10 23.11 -23.45
CA ARG A 128 0.92 21.65 -23.34
C ARG A 128 1.20 21.14 -21.93
N ARG A 129 2.24 21.66 -21.27
CA ARG A 129 2.69 21.18 -19.95
C ARG A 129 1.84 21.72 -18.81
N ILE A 130 1.73 20.92 -17.74
CA ILE A 130 1.00 21.26 -16.52
C ILE A 130 1.85 22.24 -15.71
N ARG A 131 1.32 23.45 -15.48
CA ARG A 131 1.98 24.48 -14.65
C ARG A 131 1.74 24.21 -13.17
N LEU A 132 2.79 24.37 -12.37
CA LEU A 132 2.72 24.31 -10.92
C LEU A 132 2.42 25.70 -10.32
N PRO A 133 1.67 25.79 -9.20
CA PRO A 133 0.99 24.69 -8.50
C PRO A 133 -0.18 24.11 -9.32
N ALA A 134 -0.45 22.81 -9.20
CA ALA A 134 -1.51 22.12 -9.93
C ALA A 134 -2.32 21.18 -9.02
N ARG A 135 -3.65 21.17 -9.18
CA ARG A 135 -4.50 20.14 -8.56
C ARG A 135 -4.43 18.84 -9.33
N LEU A 136 -3.82 17.82 -8.73
CA LEU A 136 -3.73 16.50 -9.34
C LEU A 136 -5.08 15.78 -9.25
N PHE A 137 -5.59 15.62 -8.03
CA PHE A 137 -6.84 14.93 -7.75
C PHE A 137 -7.79 15.83 -6.96
N GLY A 138 -9.10 15.65 -7.14
CA GLY A 138 -10.13 16.40 -6.44
C GLY A 138 -11.28 15.50 -5.99
N ASN A 139 -12.13 16.04 -5.12
CA ASN A 139 -13.26 15.34 -4.50
C ASN A 139 -12.86 14.08 -3.73
N LEU A 140 -11.69 14.11 -3.09
CA LEU A 140 -11.20 13.02 -2.25
C LEU A 140 -11.90 13.07 -0.89
N ASP A 141 -12.15 11.90 -0.30
CA ASP A 141 -12.38 11.85 1.14
C ASP A 141 -11.09 12.21 1.91
N HIS A 142 -11.23 12.55 3.19
CA HIS A 142 -10.09 13.01 3.99
C HIS A 142 -8.98 11.96 4.07
N GLN A 143 -9.35 10.70 4.33
CA GLN A 143 -8.40 9.60 4.55
C GLN A 143 -7.62 9.24 3.28
N THR A 144 -8.27 9.21 2.11
CA THR A 144 -7.63 9.03 0.81
C THR A 144 -6.67 10.17 0.53
N ALA A 145 -7.12 11.40 0.77
CA ALA A 145 -6.30 12.57 0.50
C ALA A 145 -5.04 12.56 1.36
N GLU A 146 -5.15 12.30 2.67
CA GLU A 146 -4.02 12.15 3.58
C GLU A 146 -3.09 11.02 3.17
N SER A 147 -3.64 9.85 2.81
CA SER A 147 -2.84 8.70 2.38
C SER A 147 -2.02 9.02 1.13
N LEU A 148 -2.64 9.63 0.10
CA LEU A 148 -1.96 10.05 -1.11
C LEU A 148 -0.93 11.15 -0.85
N GLN A 149 -1.25 12.10 0.06
CA GLN A 149 -0.31 13.13 0.45
C GLN A 149 0.93 12.53 1.12
N THR A 150 0.75 11.61 2.06
CA THR A 150 1.84 10.93 2.77
C THR A 150 2.73 10.17 1.77
N LEU A 151 2.13 9.38 0.88
CA LEU A 151 2.86 8.67 -0.18
C LEU A 151 3.69 9.62 -1.05
N MET A 152 3.13 10.76 -1.47
CA MET A 152 3.85 11.75 -2.26
C MET A 152 4.99 12.43 -1.47
N ARG A 153 4.77 12.73 -0.19
CA ARG A 153 5.76 13.38 0.68
C ARG A 153 6.92 12.47 1.04
N GLU A 154 6.68 11.18 1.24
CA GLU A 154 7.73 10.17 1.45
C GLU A 154 8.71 10.11 0.29
N GLN A 155 8.25 10.42 -0.92
CA GLN A 155 9.08 10.53 -2.13
C GLN A 155 9.68 11.93 -2.34
N GLY A 156 9.51 12.82 -1.37
CA GLY A 156 10.07 14.17 -1.39
C GLY A 156 9.36 15.13 -2.37
N LEU A 157 8.06 14.95 -2.62
CA LEU A 157 7.22 15.89 -3.39
C LEU A 157 6.51 16.88 -2.45
N ASP A 158 6.39 18.16 -2.84
CA ASP A 158 5.60 19.16 -2.09
C ASP A 158 4.10 19.01 -2.41
N ALA A 159 3.50 17.96 -1.86
CA ALA A 159 2.06 17.71 -1.94
C ALA A 159 1.32 18.35 -0.77
N ARG A 160 0.25 19.09 -1.09
CA ARG A 160 -0.59 19.81 -0.12
C ARG A 160 -2.05 19.42 -0.28
N LEU A 161 -2.68 19.10 0.85
CA LEU A 161 -4.11 18.99 0.94
C LEU A 161 -4.76 20.35 0.87
N VAL A 162 -5.82 20.45 0.09
CA VAL A 162 -6.65 21.64 -0.03
C VAL A 162 -8.09 21.25 0.23
N GLY A 163 -8.78 21.97 1.10
CA GLY A 163 -10.13 21.57 1.51
C GLY A 163 -10.85 22.58 2.40
N PRO A 164 -12.06 22.22 2.89
CA PRO A 164 -12.92 23.06 3.72
C PRO A 164 -12.23 23.71 4.93
N PRO A 165 -11.33 23.06 5.68
CA PRO A 165 -10.69 23.71 6.84
C PRO A 165 -9.84 24.93 6.44
N GLN A 166 -9.23 24.95 5.26
CA GLN A 166 -8.48 26.13 4.79
C GLN A 166 -9.40 27.30 4.48
N LEU A 167 -10.56 27.01 3.88
CA LEU A 167 -11.59 28.00 3.63
C LEU A 167 -12.12 28.59 4.94
N ARG A 168 -12.40 27.74 5.94
CA ARG A 168 -12.87 28.16 7.27
C ARG A 168 -11.81 29.02 7.99
N ARG A 169 -10.54 28.65 7.95
CA ARG A 169 -9.45 29.46 8.54
C ARG A 169 -9.30 30.82 7.87
N ALA A 170 -9.33 30.88 6.54
CA ALA A 170 -9.27 32.14 5.81
C ALA A 170 -10.47 33.05 6.13
N LEU A 171 -11.66 32.45 6.25
CA LEU A 171 -12.88 33.15 6.65
C LEU A 171 -12.76 33.70 8.08
N TRP A 172 -12.34 32.87 9.05
CA TRP A 172 -12.13 33.28 10.44
C TRP A 172 -11.08 34.37 10.58
N LEU A 173 -9.98 34.32 9.82
CA LEU A 173 -8.98 35.40 9.77
C LEU A 173 -9.59 36.71 9.26
N SER A 174 -10.39 36.65 8.19
CA SER A 174 -11.05 37.85 7.66
C SER A 174 -12.02 38.49 8.65
N TYR A 175 -12.83 37.67 9.34
CA TYR A 175 -13.73 38.15 10.40
C TYR A 175 -12.99 38.64 11.63
N GLY A 176 -11.93 37.93 12.06
CA GLY A 176 -11.14 38.29 13.22
C GLY A 176 -10.45 39.64 13.05
N VAL A 177 -9.85 39.89 11.89
CA VAL A 177 -9.22 41.18 11.56
C VAL A 177 -10.26 42.30 11.52
N ALA A 178 -11.44 42.05 10.93
CA ALA A 178 -12.51 43.03 10.87
C ALA A 178 -13.06 43.39 12.26
N LEU A 179 -13.31 42.38 13.10
CA LEU A 179 -13.82 42.56 14.45
C LEU A 179 -12.81 43.33 15.32
N LEU A 180 -11.54 42.94 15.29
CA LEU A 180 -10.48 43.61 16.04
C LEU A 180 -10.33 45.08 15.64
N ALA A 181 -10.31 45.37 14.34
CA ALA A 181 -10.26 46.73 13.83
C ALA A 181 -11.45 47.57 14.30
N THR A 182 -12.65 46.99 14.27
CA THR A 182 -13.89 47.66 14.71
C THR A 182 -13.86 47.96 16.21
N LEU A 183 -13.42 47.00 17.03
CA LEU A 183 -13.31 47.17 18.49
C LEU A 183 -12.28 48.23 18.86
N LEU A 184 -11.10 48.20 18.24
CA LEU A 184 -10.06 49.20 18.49
C LEU A 184 -10.50 50.59 18.05
N CYS A 185 -11.11 50.72 16.87
CA CYS A 185 -11.63 52.00 16.38
C CYS A 185 -12.69 52.57 17.33
N GLY A 186 -13.62 51.74 17.80
CA GLY A 186 -14.65 52.14 18.78
C GLY A 186 -14.04 52.55 20.13
N GLY A 187 -13.04 51.81 20.62
CA GLY A 187 -12.32 52.14 21.85
C GLY A 187 -11.60 53.50 21.78
N PHE A 188 -10.89 53.78 20.68
CA PHE A 188 -10.23 55.08 20.50
C PHE A 188 -11.22 56.24 20.34
N ALA A 189 -12.36 56.01 19.69
CA ALA A 189 -13.43 57.01 19.57
C ALA A 189 -14.04 57.36 20.95
N LEU A 190 -14.30 56.36 21.79
CA LEU A 190 -14.82 56.56 23.15
C LEU A 190 -13.84 57.33 24.06
N LEU A 191 -12.53 57.21 23.82
CA LEU A 191 -11.49 57.92 24.55
C LEU A 191 -11.19 59.33 24.00
N GLY A 192 -11.90 59.78 22.96
CA GLY A 192 -11.68 61.09 22.33
C GLY A 192 -10.38 61.19 21.51
N LEU A 193 -9.77 60.05 21.14
CA LEU A 193 -8.52 59.98 20.39
C LEU A 193 -8.78 59.86 18.88
N GLU A 194 -9.33 60.92 18.27
CA GLU A 194 -9.81 60.90 16.88
C GLU A 194 -8.72 60.53 15.85
N ALA A 195 -7.50 61.06 16.00
CA ALA A 195 -6.39 60.75 15.10
C ALA A 195 -5.98 59.26 15.17
N ALA A 196 -6.06 58.65 16.36
CA ALA A 196 -5.78 57.22 16.54
C ALA A 196 -6.92 56.36 15.97
N ALA A 197 -8.17 56.80 16.10
CA ALA A 197 -9.32 56.10 15.53
C ALA A 197 -9.22 56.01 13.99
N TRP A 198 -8.90 57.13 13.31
CA TRP A 198 -8.74 57.15 11.85
C TRP A 198 -7.57 56.28 11.35
N THR A 199 -6.43 56.28 12.05
CA THR A 199 -5.29 55.44 11.65
C THR A 199 -5.60 53.95 11.81
N VAL A 200 -6.23 53.55 12.91
CA VAL A 200 -6.68 52.18 13.15
C VAL A 200 -7.74 51.76 12.14
N PHE A 201 -8.67 52.65 11.80
CA PHE A 201 -9.67 52.39 10.76
C PHE A 201 -9.01 52.14 9.40
N GLY A 202 -8.06 52.99 8.98
CA GLY A 202 -7.34 52.83 7.72
C GLY A 202 -6.55 51.52 7.65
N LEU A 203 -5.80 51.18 8.70
CA LEU A 203 -5.07 49.91 8.79
C LEU A 203 -6.01 48.70 8.85
N GLY A 204 -7.14 48.83 9.55
CA GLY A 204 -8.18 47.82 9.62
C GLY A 204 -8.83 47.55 8.27
N LEU A 205 -9.14 48.60 7.50
CA LEU A 205 -9.67 48.49 6.15
C LEU A 205 -8.67 47.82 5.20
N LEU A 206 -7.38 48.18 5.28
CA LEU A 206 -6.34 47.51 4.50
C LEU A 206 -6.18 46.04 4.89
N GLY A 207 -6.17 45.72 6.19
CA GLY A 207 -6.06 44.36 6.68
C GLY A 207 -7.25 43.48 6.27
N THR A 208 -8.47 44.02 6.35
CA THR A 208 -9.69 43.31 5.95
C THR A 208 -9.77 43.09 4.44
N THR A 209 -9.39 44.08 3.63
CA THR A 209 -9.34 43.91 2.17
C THR A 209 -8.31 42.87 1.74
N LEU A 210 -7.12 42.84 2.35
CA LEU A 210 -6.11 41.81 2.12
C LEU A 210 -6.60 40.41 2.56
N ALA A 211 -7.27 40.31 3.71
CA ALA A 211 -7.82 39.06 4.19
C ALA A 211 -8.99 38.55 3.31
N ALA A 212 -9.86 39.45 2.87
CA ALA A 212 -10.96 39.14 1.94
C ALA A 212 -10.42 38.71 0.56
N ALA A 213 -9.42 39.40 0.03
CA ALA A 213 -8.75 39.01 -1.22
C ALA A 213 -8.15 37.60 -1.09
N ARG A 214 -7.45 37.31 0.02
CA ARG A 214 -6.92 35.97 0.31
C ARG A 214 -8.03 34.92 0.40
N TYR A 215 -9.16 35.23 1.06
CA TYR A 215 -10.32 34.33 1.12
C TYR A 215 -10.89 34.04 -0.28
N VAL A 216 -11.05 35.06 -1.13
CA VAL A 216 -11.53 34.88 -2.51
C VAL A 216 -10.56 34.03 -3.33
N THR A 217 -9.26 34.26 -3.21
CA THR A 217 -8.23 33.46 -3.88
C THR A 217 -8.26 32.00 -3.43
N VAL A 218 -8.33 31.75 -2.11
CA VAL A 218 -8.44 30.37 -1.58
C VAL A 218 -9.75 29.74 -2.01
N LYS A 219 -10.88 30.45 -1.93
CA LYS A 219 -12.19 29.95 -2.34
C LYS A 219 -12.22 29.56 -3.81
N THR A 220 -11.74 30.44 -4.68
CA THR A 220 -11.67 30.18 -6.12
C THR A 220 -10.74 29.01 -6.41
N TRP A 221 -9.60 28.93 -5.72
CA TRP A 221 -8.68 27.80 -5.85
C TRP A 221 -9.29 26.47 -5.38
N VAL A 222 -9.98 26.45 -4.23
CA VAL A 222 -10.64 25.25 -3.70
C VAL A 222 -11.79 24.81 -4.61
N THR A 223 -12.65 25.74 -5.03
CA THR A 223 -13.92 25.41 -5.70
C THR A 223 -13.86 25.36 -7.22
N ARG A 224 -12.97 26.14 -7.86
CA ARG A 224 -12.94 26.29 -9.32
C ARG A 224 -11.74 25.65 -9.99
N THR A 225 -10.67 25.34 -9.27
CA THR A 225 -9.52 24.68 -9.89
C THR A 225 -9.90 23.23 -10.24
N PRO A 226 -10.00 22.87 -11.53
CA PRO A 226 -10.36 21.52 -11.91
C PRO A 226 -9.22 20.56 -11.57
N ALA A 227 -9.57 19.37 -11.11
CA ALA A 227 -8.60 18.29 -10.97
C ALA A 227 -8.11 17.84 -12.35
N ARG A 228 -6.81 17.60 -12.48
CA ARG A 228 -6.22 17.12 -13.74
C ARG A 228 -6.53 15.65 -13.99
N PHE A 229 -6.67 14.88 -12.92
CA PHE A 229 -6.92 13.45 -12.98
C PHE A 229 -8.16 13.10 -12.14
N ALA A 230 -9.00 12.22 -12.68
CA ALA A 230 -10.08 11.60 -11.94
C ALA A 230 -9.57 10.31 -11.31
N LEU A 231 -9.94 10.04 -10.05
CA LEU A 231 -9.66 8.76 -9.44
C LEU A 231 -10.40 7.65 -10.19
N ARG A 232 -9.72 6.53 -10.38
CA ARG A 232 -10.36 5.30 -10.84
C ARG A 232 -11.36 4.78 -9.81
N PRO A 233 -12.48 4.18 -10.23
CA PRO A 233 -13.47 3.58 -9.32
C PRO A 233 -13.03 2.21 -8.75
N LEU A 234 -12.06 1.55 -9.39
CA LEU A 234 -11.55 0.22 -9.01
C LEU A 234 -10.29 0.35 -8.16
N PRO A 235 -10.04 -0.53 -7.18
CA PRO A 235 -8.89 -0.40 -6.27
C PRO A 235 -7.56 -0.40 -7.04
N ALA A 236 -6.67 0.56 -6.79
CA ALA A 236 -5.38 0.74 -7.46
C ALA A 236 -4.28 -0.14 -6.84
N ALA A 237 -3.41 -0.75 -7.63
CA ALA A 237 -2.27 -1.52 -7.10
C ALA A 237 -1.08 -0.60 -6.77
N LEU A 238 -0.90 -0.29 -5.49
CA LEU A 238 0.17 0.56 -4.96
C LEU A 238 1.18 -0.24 -4.11
N PRO A 239 2.41 0.28 -3.89
CA PRO A 239 3.30 -0.30 -2.89
C PRO A 239 2.59 -0.37 -1.52
N ALA A 240 2.84 -1.43 -0.77
CA ALA A 240 2.25 -1.59 0.56
C ALA A 240 2.68 -0.41 1.45
N SER A 241 1.71 0.23 2.11
CA SER A 241 1.98 1.35 3.03
C SER A 241 2.61 0.89 4.34
N ASP A 242 2.35 -0.36 4.73
CA ASP A 242 2.93 -0.96 5.93
C ASP A 242 4.35 -1.50 5.64
N PRO A 243 5.36 -1.20 6.49
CA PRO A 243 6.75 -1.57 6.24
C PRO A 243 6.98 -3.08 6.25
N LEU A 244 6.26 -3.86 7.07
CA LEU A 244 6.41 -5.32 7.12
C LEU A 244 5.83 -5.97 5.87
N VAL A 245 4.64 -5.53 5.45
CA VAL A 245 4.02 -6.02 4.21
C VAL A 245 4.85 -5.61 3.00
N ALA A 246 5.38 -4.38 2.98
CA ALA A 246 6.24 -3.88 1.89
C ALA A 246 7.52 -4.70 1.74
N ARG A 247 8.13 -5.09 2.86
CA ARG A 247 9.32 -5.93 2.90
C ARG A 247 9.07 -7.32 2.32
N LEU A 248 8.02 -8.01 2.77
CA LEU A 248 7.65 -9.31 2.22
C LEU A 248 7.21 -9.22 0.75
N ALA A 249 6.50 -8.15 0.38
CA ALA A 249 6.12 -7.87 -0.99
C ALA A 249 7.32 -7.66 -1.91
N ALA A 250 8.39 -7.01 -1.43
CA ALA A 250 9.61 -6.79 -2.20
C ALA A 250 10.33 -8.11 -2.56
N LEU A 251 10.12 -9.17 -1.77
CA LEU A 251 10.63 -10.52 -2.07
C LEU A 251 9.87 -11.21 -3.20
N LEU A 252 8.68 -10.72 -3.59
CA LEU A 252 7.82 -11.31 -4.62
C LEU A 252 8.12 -10.71 -6.00
N HIS A 253 9.27 -11.07 -6.58
CA HIS A 253 9.68 -10.68 -7.94
C HIS A 253 9.60 -11.86 -8.94
N GLU A 254 9.59 -11.54 -10.24
CA GLU A 254 9.36 -12.53 -11.31
C GLU A 254 10.40 -13.67 -11.36
N GLY A 255 11.62 -13.44 -10.87
CA GLY A 255 12.71 -14.41 -10.84
C GLY A 255 12.68 -15.41 -9.68
N MET A 256 11.78 -15.23 -8.71
CA MET A 256 11.68 -16.11 -7.54
C MET A 256 11.09 -17.48 -7.93
N PRO A 257 11.64 -18.62 -7.47
CA PRO A 257 11.03 -19.93 -7.66
C PRO A 257 9.58 -19.97 -7.16
N GLY A 258 8.70 -20.69 -7.87
CA GLY A 258 7.26 -20.70 -7.59
C GLY A 258 6.92 -21.19 -6.18
N ASP A 259 7.60 -22.23 -5.70
CA ASP A 259 7.44 -22.78 -4.36
C ASP A 259 7.79 -21.77 -3.24
N VAL A 260 8.88 -21.02 -3.41
CA VAL A 260 9.27 -19.96 -2.48
C VAL A 260 8.29 -18.79 -2.56
N ARG A 261 7.87 -18.41 -3.78
CA ARG A 261 6.93 -17.33 -4.02
C ARG A 261 5.58 -17.60 -3.35
N ASP A 262 5.08 -18.83 -3.42
CA ASP A 262 3.82 -19.23 -2.81
C ASP A 262 3.88 -19.09 -1.28
N VAL A 263 4.96 -19.59 -0.66
CA VAL A 263 5.17 -19.50 0.79
C VAL A 263 5.29 -18.05 1.25
N VAL A 264 6.10 -17.23 0.57
CA VAL A 264 6.28 -15.81 0.90
C VAL A 264 4.98 -15.04 0.67
N GLY A 265 4.24 -15.36 -0.39
CA GLY A 265 2.97 -14.73 -0.71
C GLY A 265 1.92 -14.99 0.38
N GLU A 266 1.82 -16.22 0.86
CA GLU A 266 0.95 -16.54 2.00
C GLU A 266 1.35 -15.79 3.28
N LEU A 267 2.65 -15.68 3.57
CA LEU A 267 3.13 -14.93 4.73
C LEU A 267 2.78 -13.45 4.64
N ALA A 268 2.97 -12.86 3.46
CA ALA A 268 2.63 -11.47 3.21
C ALA A 268 1.13 -11.21 3.41
N LEU A 269 0.26 -12.15 3.00
CA LEU A 269 -1.18 -12.07 3.27
C LEU A 269 -1.55 -12.25 4.75
N LEU A 270 -0.83 -13.09 5.48
CA LEU A 270 -1.05 -13.26 6.93
C LEU A 270 -0.67 -11.98 7.68
N VAL A 271 0.50 -11.41 7.39
CA VAL A 271 0.95 -10.14 7.97
C VAL A 271 -0.01 -9.01 7.58
N GLN A 272 -0.44 -8.96 6.32
CA GLN A 272 -1.42 -7.96 5.89
C GLN A 272 -2.74 -8.09 6.68
N ARG A 273 -3.26 -9.30 6.85
CA ARG A 273 -4.49 -9.52 7.63
C ARG A 273 -4.35 -9.05 9.07
N LEU A 274 -3.19 -9.29 9.68
CA LEU A 274 -2.90 -8.80 11.03
C LEU A 274 -2.90 -7.27 11.10
N VAL A 275 -2.19 -6.62 10.18
CA VAL A 275 -2.09 -5.15 10.11
C VAL A 275 -3.46 -4.53 9.85
N ASP A 276 -4.20 -5.05 8.86
CA ASP A 276 -5.55 -4.58 8.53
C ASP A 276 -6.49 -4.77 9.73
N HIS A 277 -6.50 -5.93 10.39
CA HIS A 277 -7.32 -6.17 11.58
C HIS A 277 -7.02 -5.16 12.69
N ARG A 278 -5.74 -4.87 12.94
CA ARG A 278 -5.32 -3.94 14.00
C ARG A 278 -5.61 -2.49 13.66
N ALA A 279 -5.42 -2.07 12.41
CA ALA A 279 -5.75 -0.71 11.98
C ALA A 279 -7.24 -0.36 12.21
N HIS A 280 -8.13 -1.36 12.18
CA HIS A 280 -9.55 -1.16 12.44
C HIS A 280 -9.94 -1.22 13.93
N ARG A 281 -9.10 -1.83 14.78
CA ARG A 281 -9.44 -2.13 16.20
C ARG A 281 -8.63 -1.33 17.21
N VAL A 282 -7.38 -1.00 16.89
CA VAL A 282 -6.45 -0.31 17.79
C VAL A 282 -6.35 1.15 17.38
N ARG A 283 -6.73 2.05 18.30
CA ARG A 283 -6.69 3.50 18.05
C ARG A 283 -5.32 4.13 18.35
N ASP A 284 -4.49 3.48 19.16
CA ASP A 284 -3.15 3.96 19.53
C ASP A 284 -2.04 3.28 18.70
N PRO A 285 -1.27 4.04 17.90
CA PRO A 285 -0.13 3.51 17.15
C PRO A 285 0.89 2.77 18.01
N ARG A 286 1.11 3.20 19.27
CA ARG A 286 2.10 2.56 20.16
C ARG A 286 1.71 1.16 20.60
N GLU A 287 0.41 0.95 20.78
CA GLU A 287 -0.14 -0.36 21.11
C GLU A 287 -0.03 -1.29 19.90
N LEU A 288 -0.27 -0.77 18.70
CA LEU A 288 -0.06 -1.51 17.46
C LEU A 288 1.40 -1.95 17.30
N ASP A 289 2.36 -1.05 17.54
CA ASP A 289 3.81 -1.35 17.51
C ASP A 289 4.21 -2.42 18.53
N MET A 290 3.70 -2.33 19.76
CA MET A 290 3.98 -3.34 20.80
C MET A 290 3.45 -4.72 20.40
N LEU A 291 2.29 -4.77 19.77
CA LEU A 291 1.66 -6.01 19.32
C LEU A 291 2.29 -6.57 18.03
N THR A 292 2.88 -5.74 17.16
CA THR A 292 3.60 -6.17 15.94
C THR A 292 5.08 -6.48 16.20
N ALA A 293 5.64 -6.03 17.33
CA ALA A 293 7.05 -6.25 17.68
C ALA A 293 7.54 -7.71 17.54
N PRO A 294 6.75 -8.77 17.87
CA PRO A 294 7.19 -10.15 17.67
C PRO A 294 7.24 -10.60 16.19
N VAL A 295 6.51 -9.92 15.29
CA VAL A 295 6.44 -10.25 13.86
C VAL A 295 7.67 -9.74 13.11
N GLU A 296 8.17 -8.57 13.48
CA GLU A 296 9.37 -7.94 12.92
C GLU A 296 10.60 -8.87 12.83
N PRO A 297 11.07 -9.54 13.91
CA PRO A 297 12.22 -10.45 13.82
C PRO A 297 11.93 -11.70 12.98
N LEU A 298 10.68 -12.15 12.90
CA LEU A 298 10.29 -13.28 12.05
C LEU A 298 10.34 -12.88 10.56
N VAL A 299 9.85 -11.69 10.21
CA VAL A 299 9.96 -11.15 8.84
C VAL A 299 11.43 -10.99 8.44
N ALA A 300 12.26 -10.46 9.33
CA ALA A 300 13.71 -10.35 9.07
C ALA A 300 14.39 -11.72 8.91
N ALA A 301 13.92 -12.76 9.63
CA ALA A 301 14.42 -14.13 9.44
C ALA A 301 13.99 -14.71 8.08
N VAL A 302 12.74 -14.48 7.67
CA VAL A 302 12.21 -14.89 6.36
C VAL A 302 13.02 -14.24 5.23
N GLU A 303 13.29 -12.93 5.30
CA GLU A 303 14.12 -12.23 4.31
C GLU A 303 15.49 -12.89 4.13
N ARG A 304 16.19 -13.18 5.23
CA ARG A 304 17.50 -13.84 5.18
C ARG A 304 17.43 -15.24 4.55
N LEU A 305 16.37 -16.00 4.85
CA LEU A 305 16.18 -17.33 4.28
C LEU A 305 15.89 -17.25 2.78
N VAL A 306 15.05 -16.31 2.35
CA VAL A 306 14.72 -16.10 0.94
C VAL A 306 15.95 -15.63 0.15
N GLN A 307 16.73 -14.68 0.67
CA GLN A 307 17.98 -14.25 0.05
C GLN A 307 18.98 -15.41 -0.10
N ARG A 308 19.06 -16.30 0.90
CA ARG A 308 19.90 -17.49 0.84
C ARG A 308 19.41 -18.49 -0.21
N LEU A 309 18.10 -18.70 -0.32
CA LEU A 309 17.51 -19.55 -1.38
C LEU A 309 17.75 -18.97 -2.77
N GLU A 310 17.67 -17.64 -2.92
CA GLU A 310 17.97 -16.97 -4.19
C GLU A 310 19.44 -17.15 -4.59
N HIS A 311 20.36 -17.00 -3.63
CA HIS A 311 21.79 -17.24 -3.87
C HIS A 311 22.07 -18.68 -4.31
N ILE A 312 21.55 -19.68 -3.58
CA ILE A 312 21.66 -21.09 -3.95
C ILE A 312 21.04 -21.36 -5.31
N GLY A 313 19.87 -20.76 -5.59
CA GLY A 313 19.21 -20.87 -6.89
C GLY A 313 20.00 -20.26 -8.03
N HIS A 314 20.78 -19.20 -7.79
CA HIS A 314 21.68 -18.63 -8.77
C HIS A 314 22.86 -19.58 -9.07
N GLU A 315 23.49 -20.14 -8.03
CA GLU A 315 24.58 -21.11 -8.19
C GLU A 315 24.12 -22.39 -8.91
N LEU A 316 22.95 -22.91 -8.56
CA LEU A 316 22.38 -24.09 -9.24
C LEU A 316 22.11 -23.83 -10.72
N ARG A 317 21.73 -22.60 -11.12
CA ARG A 317 21.54 -22.25 -12.54
C ARG A 317 22.86 -22.17 -13.32
N GLU A 318 23.97 -21.88 -12.65
CA GLU A 318 25.30 -21.86 -13.26
C GLU A 318 25.86 -23.29 -13.47
N LEU A 319 25.40 -24.25 -12.68
CA LEU A 319 25.78 -25.67 -12.75
C LEU A 319 24.74 -26.47 -13.55
N ASP A 320 24.88 -26.52 -14.88
CA ASP A 320 24.05 -27.40 -15.73
C ASP A 320 24.46 -28.87 -15.53
N GLU A 321 23.70 -29.59 -14.71
CA GLU A 321 23.88 -31.04 -14.47
C GLU A 321 23.99 -31.82 -15.77
N GLY A 322 23.12 -31.53 -16.74
CA GLY A 322 23.11 -32.20 -18.03
C GLY A 322 24.39 -31.95 -18.80
N ALA A 323 24.93 -30.73 -18.77
CA ALA A 323 26.21 -30.42 -19.39
C ALA A 323 27.37 -31.15 -18.71
N ILE A 324 27.40 -31.19 -17.37
CA ILE A 324 28.44 -31.87 -16.60
C ILE A 324 28.41 -33.39 -16.86
N VAL A 325 27.23 -34.01 -16.82
CA VAL A 325 27.06 -35.45 -17.08
C VAL A 325 27.45 -35.81 -18.51
N ARG A 326 27.06 -35.00 -19.51
CA ARG A 326 27.49 -35.20 -20.90
C ARG A 326 29.00 -35.05 -21.07
N ALA A 327 29.60 -34.05 -20.44
CA ALA A 327 31.04 -33.85 -20.44
C ALA A 327 31.77 -35.04 -19.81
N LEU A 328 31.26 -35.57 -18.69
CA LEU A 328 31.82 -36.73 -18.00
C LEU A 328 31.71 -38.00 -18.85
N ALA A 329 30.56 -38.21 -19.49
CA ALA A 329 30.36 -39.33 -20.41
C ALA A 329 31.31 -39.26 -21.62
N ALA A 330 31.47 -38.07 -22.21
CA ALA A 330 32.38 -37.85 -23.32
C ALA A 330 33.85 -38.04 -22.90
N SER A 331 34.23 -37.55 -21.72
CA SER A 331 35.57 -37.75 -21.14
C SER A 331 35.88 -39.23 -20.91
N ARG A 332 34.89 -39.99 -20.40
CA ARG A 332 34.99 -41.44 -20.23
C ARG A 332 35.13 -42.18 -21.56
N ALA A 333 34.36 -41.78 -22.58
CA ALA A 333 34.43 -42.38 -23.92
C ALA A 333 35.78 -42.12 -24.61
N ARG A 334 36.39 -40.95 -24.38
CA ARG A 334 37.72 -40.60 -24.91
C ARG A 334 38.89 -41.22 -24.13
N GLY A 335 38.62 -41.91 -23.02
CA GLY A 335 39.67 -42.50 -22.18
C GLY A 335 40.55 -41.45 -21.47
N GLU A 336 40.02 -40.24 -21.24
CA GLU A 336 40.76 -39.16 -20.57
C GLU A 336 41.12 -39.53 -19.12
N GLY A 337 42.24 -39.03 -18.61
CA GLY A 337 42.74 -39.34 -17.26
C GLY A 337 41.89 -38.75 -16.13
N PRO A 338 42.16 -39.15 -14.88
CA PRO A 338 41.43 -38.67 -13.70
C PRO A 338 41.48 -37.14 -13.55
N ASP A 339 42.60 -36.51 -13.87
CA ASP A 339 42.80 -35.06 -13.75
C ASP A 339 41.77 -34.22 -14.54
N GLN A 340 41.27 -34.74 -15.66
CA GLN A 340 40.26 -34.07 -16.48
C GLN A 340 38.83 -34.34 -15.99
N ARG A 341 38.61 -35.44 -15.27
CA ARG A 341 37.31 -35.86 -14.73
C ARG A 341 37.05 -35.31 -13.34
N GLU A 342 38.09 -35.13 -12.54
CA GLU A 342 38.02 -34.59 -11.18
C GLU A 342 37.24 -33.26 -11.08
N PRO A 343 37.47 -32.23 -11.92
CA PRO A 343 36.67 -31.01 -11.86
C PRO A 343 35.19 -31.23 -12.21
N LEU A 344 34.87 -32.20 -13.07
CA LEU A 344 33.49 -32.56 -13.40
C LEU A 344 32.80 -33.28 -12.24
N LEU A 345 33.50 -34.20 -11.58
CA LEU A 345 33.00 -34.89 -10.39
C LEU A 345 32.79 -33.92 -9.22
N HIS A 346 33.75 -33.04 -8.98
CA HIS A 346 33.62 -31.97 -7.99
C HIS A 346 32.43 -31.04 -8.32
N GLY A 347 32.16 -30.79 -9.60
CA GLY A 347 30.96 -30.07 -10.05
C GLY A 347 29.66 -30.77 -9.65
N LEU A 348 29.57 -32.10 -9.83
CA LEU A 348 28.42 -32.90 -9.40
C LEU A 348 28.26 -32.94 -7.88
N ASP A 349 29.36 -33.12 -7.15
CA ASP A 349 29.34 -33.11 -5.68
C ASP A 349 28.88 -31.76 -5.14
N ARG A 350 29.34 -30.65 -5.76
CA ARG A 350 28.87 -29.29 -5.42
C ARG A 350 27.39 -29.11 -5.73
N LEU A 351 26.90 -29.61 -6.87
CA LEU A 351 25.48 -29.53 -7.23
C LEU A 351 24.63 -30.24 -6.16
N ARG A 352 25.00 -31.47 -5.78
CA ARG A 352 24.31 -32.22 -4.74
C ARG A 352 24.32 -31.49 -3.39
N ALA A 353 25.47 -30.93 -3.00
CA ALA A 353 25.58 -30.17 -1.77
C ALA A 353 24.68 -28.91 -1.77
N LEU A 354 24.53 -28.25 -2.92
CA LEU A 354 23.62 -27.11 -3.07
C LEU A 354 22.14 -27.51 -3.04
N GLU A 355 21.78 -28.67 -3.58
CA GLU A 355 20.42 -29.23 -3.48
C GLU A 355 20.05 -29.57 -2.03
N ASP A 356 20.95 -30.23 -1.30
CA ASP A 356 20.77 -30.54 0.12
C ASP A 356 20.64 -29.24 0.94
N ALA A 357 21.49 -28.23 0.66
CA ALA A 357 21.41 -26.92 1.30
C ALA A 357 20.10 -26.18 0.96
N ARG A 358 19.62 -26.28 -0.29
CA ARG A 358 18.33 -25.70 -0.71
C ARG A 358 17.19 -26.34 0.09
N ALA A 359 17.18 -27.66 0.21
CA ALA A 359 16.16 -28.39 0.97
C ALA A 359 16.15 -27.99 2.46
N GLU A 360 17.33 -27.89 3.08
CA GLU A 360 17.46 -27.46 4.47
C GLU A 360 16.94 -26.03 4.69
N VAL A 361 17.34 -25.08 3.83
CA VAL A 361 16.92 -23.67 3.96
C VAL A 361 15.41 -23.53 3.68
N PHE A 362 14.88 -24.27 2.71
CA PHE A 362 13.45 -24.27 2.43
C PHE A 362 12.64 -24.86 3.59
N HIS A 363 13.14 -25.92 4.24
CA HIS A 363 12.51 -26.44 5.45
C HIS A 363 12.41 -25.39 6.57
N ARG A 364 13.50 -24.65 6.82
CA ARG A 364 13.51 -23.54 7.79
C ARG A 364 12.53 -22.42 7.42
N LEU A 365 12.33 -22.17 6.13
CA LEU A 365 11.32 -21.21 5.66
C LEU A 365 9.90 -21.68 6.01
N LEU A 366 9.61 -22.98 5.89
CA LEU A 366 8.33 -23.56 6.29
C LEU A 366 8.13 -23.52 7.82
N GLU A 367 9.18 -23.73 8.61
CA GLU A 367 9.14 -23.55 10.06
C GLU A 367 8.84 -22.09 10.44
N ALA A 368 9.52 -21.13 9.80
CA ALA A 368 9.24 -19.71 9.99
C ALA A 368 7.79 -19.37 9.62
N ARG A 369 7.24 -19.98 8.56
CA ARG A 369 5.83 -19.83 8.20
C ARG A 369 4.89 -20.32 9.28
N SER A 370 5.14 -21.49 9.86
CA SER A 370 4.36 -22.03 10.98
C SER A 370 4.39 -21.10 12.20
N LEU A 371 5.58 -20.60 12.56
CA LEU A 371 5.73 -19.67 13.69
C LEU A 371 4.99 -18.36 13.47
N LEU A 372 5.12 -17.77 12.27
CA LEU A 372 4.45 -16.52 11.92
C LEU A 372 2.93 -16.71 11.90
N THR A 373 2.44 -17.82 11.35
CA THR A 373 1.00 -18.15 11.35
C THR A 373 0.44 -18.18 12.77
N ARG A 374 1.08 -18.92 13.69
CA ARG A 374 0.65 -18.96 15.09
C ARG A 374 0.71 -17.60 15.77
N THR A 375 1.75 -16.82 15.48
CA THR A 375 1.93 -15.47 16.05
C THR A 375 0.82 -14.54 15.57
N VAL A 376 0.46 -14.61 14.30
CA VAL A 376 -0.65 -13.85 13.70
C VAL A 376 -1.98 -14.31 14.28
N GLU A 377 -2.24 -15.61 14.38
CA GLU A 377 -3.47 -16.15 14.97
C GLU A 377 -3.66 -15.69 16.42
N LEU A 378 -2.61 -15.74 17.23
CA LEU A 378 -2.61 -15.19 18.59
C LEU A 378 -2.86 -13.68 18.56
N GLY A 379 -2.19 -12.96 17.66
CA GLY A 379 -2.34 -11.51 17.51
C GLY A 379 -3.74 -11.07 17.05
N LEU A 380 -4.46 -11.92 16.32
CA LEU A 380 -5.86 -11.71 15.91
C LEU A 380 -6.83 -12.08 17.05
N ALA A 381 -6.50 -13.07 17.87
CA ALA A 381 -7.34 -13.51 18.99
C ALA A 381 -7.34 -12.53 20.17
N VAL A 382 -6.28 -11.74 20.34
CA VAL A 382 -6.05 -10.91 21.55
C VAL A 382 -7.13 -9.83 21.78
N HIS A 383 -7.93 -9.42 20.80
CA HIS A 383 -8.93 -8.33 20.95
C HIS A 383 -10.30 -8.59 20.28
N ASP A 384 -10.72 -9.85 20.15
CA ASP A 384 -12.09 -10.12 19.72
C ASP A 384 -13.08 -9.93 20.91
N GLU A 385 -13.54 -8.69 21.09
CA GLU A 385 -14.52 -8.32 22.13
C GLU A 385 -15.77 -9.24 22.12
N GLY A 386 -16.13 -9.82 20.96
CA GLY A 386 -17.22 -10.78 20.85
C GLY A 386 -16.91 -12.12 21.52
N LEU A 387 -15.71 -12.68 21.27
CA LEU A 387 -15.25 -13.90 21.93
C LEU A 387 -15.00 -13.67 23.42
N GLU A 388 -14.47 -12.51 23.81
CA GLU A 388 -14.30 -12.14 25.22
C GLU A 388 -15.66 -12.06 25.92
N HIS A 389 -16.68 -11.47 25.27
CA HIS A 389 -18.05 -11.39 25.78
C HIS A 389 -18.71 -12.78 25.86
N GLU A 390 -18.56 -13.64 24.85
CA GLU A 390 -19.04 -15.02 24.87
C GLU A 390 -18.37 -15.85 25.98
N ARG A 391 -17.08 -15.65 26.21
CA ARG A 391 -16.32 -16.32 27.27
C ARG A 391 -16.74 -15.85 28.66
N GLN A 392 -16.99 -14.54 28.82
CA GLN A 392 -17.57 -13.97 30.04
C GLN A 392 -18.99 -14.47 30.28
N LEU A 393 -19.82 -14.58 29.24
CA LEU A 393 -21.16 -15.17 29.31
C LEU A 393 -21.11 -16.65 29.71
N ALA A 394 -20.21 -17.44 29.11
CA ALA A 394 -20.03 -18.85 29.46
C ALA A 394 -19.58 -19.03 30.91
N LEU A 395 -18.68 -18.18 31.41
CA LEU A 395 -18.25 -18.17 32.81
C LEU A 395 -19.37 -17.73 33.76
N ALA A 396 -20.15 -16.71 33.38
CA ALA A 396 -21.29 -16.26 34.16
C ALA A 396 -22.40 -17.33 34.23
N LEU A 397 -22.66 -18.03 33.12
CA LEU A 397 -23.60 -19.16 33.08
C LEU A 397 -23.12 -20.36 33.89
N ALA A 398 -21.81 -20.67 33.85
CA ALA A 398 -21.21 -21.73 34.66
C ALA A 398 -21.13 -21.40 36.17
N ALA A 399 -21.20 -20.12 36.54
CA ALA A 399 -21.26 -19.69 37.94
C ALA A 399 -22.69 -19.67 38.50
N LEU A 400 -23.71 -19.73 37.63
CA LEU A 400 -25.14 -19.70 37.98
C LEU A 400 -25.80 -21.09 37.99
N GLY A 401 -25.12 -22.12 37.51
CA GLY A 401 -25.52 -23.53 37.60
C GLY A 401 -24.58 -24.29 38.53
#